data_AF-A0A4Y2V9A4-F1
#
_entry.id   AF-A0A4Y2V9A4-F1
#
_cell.length_a   1.000
_cell.length_b   1.000
_cell.length_c   1.000
_cell.angle_alpha   90.00
_cell.angle_beta   90.00
_cell.angle_gamma   90.00
#
_symmetry.space_group_name_H-M   'P 1'
#
loop_
_entity.id
_entity.type
_entity.pdbx_description
1 polymer ?
#
loop_
_entity_poly.entity_id
_entity_poly.type
_entity_poly.pdbx_seq_one_letter_code
_entity_poly.pdbx_strand_id
1 'polypeptide(L)'
;IKHGRPVPKSYYRSKRGKKLSMDPDVEKLTVMPLSKEEITFDVKEENSYLEWEFETKNRDIDFSLLFKGESPEGIEHVVFIPKQRMDTCYEPERGCFKCEKVGNCE
;
A
#
# COMPACT_ATOMS: atom_id res chain seq x y z
N ILE A 1 6.80 -3.42 -34.48
CA ILE A 1 6.72 -3.39 -33.00
C ILE A 1 5.25 -3.53 -32.62
N LYS A 2 4.86 -4.52 -31.80
CA LYS A 2 3.49 -4.61 -31.28
C LYS A 2 3.46 -3.84 -29.96
N HIS A 3 2.75 -2.72 -29.93
CA HIS A 3 2.52 -1.97 -28.70
C HIS A 3 1.44 -2.70 -27.89
N GLY A 4 1.75 -3.05 -26.63
CA GLY A 4 0.78 -3.68 -25.73
C GLY A 4 -0.46 -2.81 -25.58
N ARG A 5 -1.65 -3.44 -25.58
CA ARG A 5 -2.93 -2.77 -25.31
C ARG A 5 -3.52 -3.32 -24.01
N PRO A 6 -4.42 -2.57 -23.34
CA PRO A 6 -5.16 -3.09 -22.19
C PRO A 6 -5.83 -4.43 -22.55
N VAL A 7 -5.65 -5.43 -21.71
CA VAL A 7 -6.27 -6.76 -21.90
C VAL A 7 -7.78 -6.62 -21.62
N PRO A 8 -8.68 -7.10 -22.48
CA PRO A 8 -10.11 -7.03 -22.19
C PRO A 8 -10.47 -7.86 -20.96
N LYS A 9 -11.36 -7.34 -20.11
CA LYS A 9 -11.75 -7.98 -18.83
C LYS A 9 -12.23 -9.43 -18.99
N SER A 10 -12.81 -9.78 -20.13
CA SER A 10 -13.27 -11.15 -20.45
C SER A 10 -12.14 -12.19 -20.48
N TYR A 11 -10.89 -11.77 -20.65
CA TYR A 11 -9.71 -12.64 -20.63
C TYR A 11 -9.05 -12.73 -19.26
N TYR A 12 -9.55 -12.00 -18.25
CA TYR A 12 -8.98 -12.04 -16.92
C TYR A 12 -9.28 -13.41 -16.31
N ARG A 13 -8.25 -14.16 -15.94
CA ARG A 13 -8.44 -15.35 -15.11
C ARG A 13 -8.90 -14.91 -13.72
N SER A 14 -9.93 -15.59 -13.19
CA SER A 14 -10.31 -15.49 -11.79
C SER A 14 -9.07 -15.79 -10.93
N LYS A 15 -8.50 -14.76 -10.30
CA LYS A 15 -7.41 -14.89 -9.34
C LYS A 15 -7.97 -15.48 -8.05
N ARG A 16 -8.22 -16.79 -8.01
CA ARG A 16 -8.13 -17.51 -6.72
C ARG A 16 -6.64 -17.67 -6.40
N GLY A 17 -5.95 -16.54 -6.24
CA GLY A 17 -4.53 -16.50 -5.93
C GLY A 17 -4.29 -17.07 -4.53
N LYS A 18 -3.08 -17.59 -4.30
CA LYS A 18 -2.60 -17.91 -2.94
C LYS A 18 -2.93 -16.75 -2.01
N LYS A 19 -3.50 -17.04 -0.84
CA LYS A 19 -3.71 -16.05 0.21
C LYS A 19 -2.36 -15.59 0.75
N LEU A 20 -2.18 -14.29 0.98
CA LEU A 20 -0.95 -13.76 1.59
C LEU A 20 -0.70 -14.37 2.96
N SER A 21 -1.76 -14.64 3.72
CA SER A 21 -1.66 -15.29 5.03
C SER A 21 -0.98 -16.66 5.05
N MET A 22 -0.75 -17.28 3.89
CA MET A 22 0.01 -18.53 3.76
C MET A 22 1.48 -18.32 3.40
N ASP A 23 1.88 -17.08 3.09
CA ASP A 23 3.27 -16.74 2.83
C ASP A 23 4.05 -16.67 4.17
N PRO A 24 5.20 -17.36 4.31
CA PRO A 24 5.97 -17.35 5.55
C PRO A 24 6.57 -15.98 5.89
N ASP A 25 6.79 -15.11 4.90
CA ASP A 25 7.44 -13.81 5.08
C ASP A 25 6.41 -12.70 5.40
N VAL A 26 5.13 -13.05 5.54
CA VAL A 26 4.07 -12.08 5.86
C VAL A 26 4.01 -11.77 7.36
N GLU A 27 3.96 -10.48 7.69
CA GLU A 27 3.66 -10.03 9.05
C GLU A 27 2.16 -9.94 9.29
N LYS A 28 1.73 -10.24 10.53
CA LYS A 28 0.33 -10.17 10.94
C LYS A 28 0.16 -9.06 11.97
N LEU A 29 -0.67 -8.08 11.63
CA LEU A 29 -1.04 -6.97 12.50
C LEU A 29 -2.50 -7.08 12.91
N THR A 30 -2.79 -6.86 14.20
CA THR A 30 -4.16 -6.85 14.72
C THR A 30 -4.56 -5.42 15.06
N VAL A 31 -5.58 -4.90 14.37
CA VAL A 31 -6.16 -3.58 14.65
C VAL A 31 -7.40 -3.76 15.52
N MET A 32 -7.44 -3.09 16.66
CA MET A 32 -8.57 -3.16 17.59
C MET A 32 -9.75 -2.30 17.11
N PRO A 33 -10.99 -2.60 17.54
CA PRO A 33 -12.13 -1.75 17.21
C PRO A 33 -11.89 -0.29 17.61
N LEU A 34 -12.12 0.64 16.68
CA LEU A 34 -11.92 2.08 16.86
C LEU A 34 -10.48 2.49 17.18
N SER A 35 -9.48 1.64 16.92
CA SER A 35 -8.05 2.00 16.97
C SER A 35 -7.47 2.23 15.58
N LYS A 36 -6.24 2.75 15.54
CA LYS A 36 -5.38 2.77 14.35
C LYS A 36 -4.05 2.14 14.71
N GLU A 37 -3.43 1.51 13.72
CA GLU A 37 -2.03 1.11 13.77
C GLU A 37 -1.29 1.89 12.66
N GLU A 38 -0.03 2.22 12.90
CA GLU A 38 0.80 3.03 12.01
C GLU A 38 2.12 2.30 11.78
N ILE A 39 2.53 2.17 10.52
CA ILE A 39 3.78 1.51 10.14
C ILE A 39 4.66 2.57 9.48
N THR A 40 5.78 2.91 10.13
CA THR A 40 6.68 3.95 9.64
C THR A 40 7.86 3.35 8.88
N PHE A 41 8.13 3.86 7.69
CA PHE A 41 9.29 3.53 6.88
C PHE A 41 10.21 4.74 6.71
N ASP A 42 11.46 4.61 7.17
CA ASP A 42 12.51 5.61 7.01
C ASP A 42 13.15 5.52 5.61
N VAL A 43 12.86 6.51 4.77
CA VAL A 43 13.37 6.65 3.41
C VAL A 43 14.74 7.30 3.46
N LYS A 44 15.78 6.47 3.35
CA LYS A 44 17.20 6.89 3.37
C LYS A 44 17.77 7.24 2.00
N GLU A 45 17.12 6.77 0.94
CA GLU A 45 17.55 6.96 -0.45
C GLU A 45 16.42 7.60 -1.26
N GLU A 46 16.71 8.74 -1.86
CA GLU A 46 15.79 9.42 -2.77
C GLU A 46 15.49 8.57 -4.00
N ASN A 47 14.30 8.73 -4.55
CA ASN A 47 13.81 7.98 -5.71
C ASN A 47 13.68 6.45 -5.49
N SER A 48 13.73 6.00 -4.24
CA SER A 48 13.35 4.64 -3.86
C SER A 48 11.84 4.43 -3.97
N TYR A 49 11.40 3.17 -3.88
CA TYR A 49 10.00 2.80 -3.97
C TYR A 49 9.54 2.14 -2.67
N LEU A 50 8.43 2.62 -2.12
CA LEU A 50 7.65 1.91 -1.13
C LEU A 50 6.63 1.06 -1.86
N GLU A 51 6.75 -0.26 -1.72
CA GLU A 51 5.75 -1.21 -2.20
C GLU A 51 5.01 -1.79 -1.00
N TRP A 52 3.69 -1.96 -1.13
CA TRP A 52 2.89 -2.63 -0.12
C TRP A 52 1.95 -3.64 -0.75
N GLU A 53 1.66 -4.67 0.04
CA GLU A 53 0.65 -5.65 -0.24
C GLU A 53 0.04 -6.10 1.08
N PHE A 54 -1.29 -6.06 1.21
CA PHE A 54 -1.98 -6.51 2.43
C PHE A 54 -3.31 -7.21 2.15
N GLU A 55 -3.72 -8.07 3.09
CA GLU A 55 -5.06 -8.66 3.13
C GLU A 55 -5.68 -8.49 4.51
N THR A 56 -7.01 -8.38 4.53
CA THR A 56 -7.83 -8.30 5.73
C THR A 56 -8.65 -9.57 5.86
N LYS A 57 -8.70 -10.13 7.07
CA LYS A 57 -9.30 -11.46 7.27
C LYS A 57 -10.83 -11.44 7.32
N ASN A 58 -11.41 -10.42 7.94
CA ASN A 58 -12.81 -10.46 8.38
C ASN A 58 -13.65 -9.23 8.01
N ARG A 59 -13.02 -8.08 7.76
CA ARG A 59 -13.68 -6.79 7.49
C ARG A 59 -12.76 -5.94 6.61
N ASP A 60 -13.33 -4.94 5.98
CA ASP A 60 -12.58 -3.82 5.44
C ASP A 60 -11.77 -3.08 6.52
N ILE A 61 -10.88 -2.22 6.06
CA ILE A 61 -10.05 -1.36 6.89
C ILE A 61 -9.94 0.02 6.26
N ASP A 62 -9.85 1.07 7.07
CA ASP A 62 -9.44 2.37 6.56
C ASP A 62 -7.92 2.37 6.35
N PHE A 63 -7.47 2.64 5.14
CA PHE A 63 -6.06 2.73 4.77
C PHE A 63 -5.73 4.13 4.26
N SER A 64 -4.55 4.63 4.62
CA SER A 64 -3.98 5.88 4.12
C SER A 64 -2.47 5.72 3.99
N LEU A 65 -1.86 6.53 3.13
CA LEU A 65 -0.41 6.68 3.04
C LEU A 65 -0.07 8.16 3.05
N LEU A 66 0.81 8.55 3.96
CA LEU A 66 1.34 9.89 4.14
C LEU A 66 2.85 9.85 4.02
N PHE A 67 3.42 10.92 3.46
CA PHE A 67 4.85 11.18 3.49
C PHE A 67 5.13 12.42 4.32
N LYS A 68 6.17 12.35 5.14
CA LYS A 68 6.69 13.45 5.96
C LYS A 68 8.19 13.61 5.70
N GLY A 69 8.61 14.74 5.17
CA GLY A 69 10.02 14.99 4.86
C GLY A 69 10.42 16.44 5.08
N GLU A 70 11.71 16.71 5.06
CA GLU A 70 12.21 18.09 5.03
C GLU A 70 12.10 18.67 3.62
N SER A 71 11.70 19.94 3.56
CA SER A 71 11.64 20.76 2.35
C SER A 71 12.26 22.13 2.63
N PRO A 72 12.63 22.90 1.59
CA PRO A 72 13.14 24.26 1.76
C PRO A 72 12.19 25.17 2.56
N GLU A 73 10.88 24.90 2.52
CA GLU A 73 9.84 25.65 3.23
C GLU A 73 9.53 25.11 4.64
N GLY A 74 10.21 24.05 5.10
CA GLY A 74 9.98 23.40 6.40
C GLY A 74 9.61 21.94 6.28
N ILE A 75 8.82 21.40 7.21
CA ILE A 75 8.35 20.01 7.16
C ILE A 75 7.22 19.91 6.12
N GLU A 76 7.44 19.14 5.08
CA GLU A 76 6.46 18.81 4.06
C GLU A 76 5.62 17.60 4.51
N HIS A 77 4.30 17.72 4.40
CA HIS A 77 3.34 16.64 4.64
C HIS A 77 2.53 16.40 3.37
N VAL A 78 2.73 15.24 2.74
CA VAL A 78 2.01 14.86 1.52
C VAL A 78 1.11 13.68 1.82
N VAL A 79 -0.20 13.84 1.61
CA VAL A 79 -1.14 12.72 1.63
C VAL A 79 -1.13 12.08 0.25
N PHE A 80 -0.50 10.91 0.13
CA PHE A 80 -0.45 10.18 -1.13
C PHE A 80 -1.73 9.37 -1.37
N ILE A 81 -2.14 8.62 -0.35
CA ILE A 81 -3.42 7.91 -0.35
C ILE A 81 -4.28 8.52 0.77
N PRO A 82 -5.34 9.27 0.42
CA PRO A 82 -6.30 9.74 1.40
C PRO A 82 -6.90 8.56 2.16
N LYS A 83 -7.23 8.79 3.43
CA LYS A 83 -7.90 7.79 4.25
C LYS A 83 -9.18 7.31 3.57
N GLN A 84 -9.19 6.05 3.16
CA GLN A 84 -10.30 5.42 2.45
C GLN A 84 -10.50 3.98 2.90
N ARG A 85 -11.76 3.55 2.86
CA ARG A 85 -12.16 2.20 3.26
C ARG A 85 -11.84 1.21 2.14
N MET A 86 -11.00 0.24 2.43
CA MET A 86 -10.53 -0.78 1.50
C MET A 86 -11.00 -2.18 1.94
N ASP A 87 -11.50 -2.96 0.99
CA ASP A 87 -11.90 -4.35 1.19
C ASP A 87 -11.04 -5.25 0.30
N THR A 88 -10.45 -6.28 0.91
CA THR A 88 -9.55 -7.24 0.26
C THR A 88 -10.16 -8.65 0.17
N CYS A 89 -11.49 -8.77 0.33
CA CYS A 89 -12.17 -10.06 0.38
C CYS A 89 -12.01 -10.93 -0.88
N TYR A 90 -11.73 -10.31 -2.04
CA TYR A 90 -11.53 -11.01 -3.31
C TYR A 90 -10.07 -11.13 -3.72
N GLU A 91 -9.27 -10.09 -3.48
CA GLU A 91 -7.82 -10.08 -3.74
C GLU A 91 -7.12 -9.13 -2.76
N PRO A 92 -5.82 -9.36 -2.47
CA PRO A 92 -5.03 -8.42 -1.71
C PRO A 92 -4.96 -7.05 -2.36
N GLU A 93 -4.92 -6.02 -1.53
CA GLU A 93 -4.61 -4.67 -1.99
C GLU A 93 -3.11 -4.55 -2.21
N ARG A 94 -2.72 -3.92 -3.31
CA ARG A 94 -1.32 -3.71 -3.69
C ARG A 94 -1.12 -2.31 -4.19
N GLY A 95 0.03 -1.73 -3.90
CA GLY A 95 0.43 -0.50 -4.53
C GLY A 95 1.93 -0.24 -4.42
N CYS A 96 2.35 0.79 -5.14
CA CYS A 96 3.70 1.29 -5.08
C CYS A 96 3.68 2.82 -5.09
N PHE A 97 4.62 3.40 -4.36
CA PHE A 97 4.82 4.83 -4.28
C PHE A 97 6.30 5.13 -4.46
N LYS A 98 6.61 6.10 -5.32
CA LYS A 98 7.99 6.56 -5.50
C LYS A 98 8.28 7.66 -4.47
N CYS A 99 9.20 7.37 -3.56
CA CYS A 99 9.65 8.33 -2.56
C CYS A 99 10.70 9.25 -3.21
N GLU A 100 10.27 10.38 -3.77
CA GLU A 100 11.17 11.29 -4.48
C GLU A 100 12.22 11.94 -3.58
N LYS A 101 11.97 12.00 -2.26
CA LYS A 101 12.82 12.62 -1.25
C LYS A 101 13.05 11.67 -0.06
N VAL A 102 14.10 11.95 0.71
CA VAL A 102 14.31 11.33 2.03
C VAL A 102 13.29 11.84 3.05
N GLY A 103 12.89 10.98 3.98
CA GLY A 103 11.83 11.28 4.95
C GLY A 103 11.17 10.02 5.50
N ASN A 104 9.94 10.13 5.98
CA ASN A 104 9.17 9.03 6.54
C ASN A 104 7.89 8.81 5.76
N CYS A 105 7.59 7.56 5.41
CA CYS A 105 6.27 7.14 4.96
C CYS A 105 5.51 6.51 6.13
N GLU A 106 4.24 6.87 6.30
CA GLU A 106 3.33 6.42 7.38
C GLU A 106 1.94 6.05 6.86
#